data_AF-A0A7V9PGI7-F1
#
_entry.id   AF-A0A7V9PGI7-F1
#
_cell.length_a   1.000
_cell.length_b   1.000
_cell.length_c   1.000
_cell.angle_alpha   90.00
_cell.angle_beta   90.00
_cell.angle_gamma   90.00
#
_symmetry.space_group_name_H-M   'P 1'
#
loop_
_entity.id
_entity.type
_entity.pdbx_description
1 polymer ?
#
loop_
_entity_poly.entity_id
_entity_poly.type
_entity_poly.pdbx_seq_one_letter_code
_entity_poly.pdbx_strand_id
1 'polypeptide(L)'
;MNGERTDPDGRGLSWSQETTHFPAPLTRWAAALYVDEESRVIRELCTEYGLLLDGIEMKEFEGWVYTAQVPLGGKARRPPPSFLVPVLRRLVPALRTRIAAARRAEATDAFAQVVERWVGGKEQAMLDEGQELLARDLGRLDDASLADLVESAMGLALRGAAEHFRLHGAGVNEIGRLGLALGKRGWSTADVCELFTGLSDTSTGPAAAQAEIVERARATGGLDALRGARSLDDVRAIGAEVADAVEDYLARWATRAVRYEVSEPTVAERPEWLLKVLQETATATPAAPRAAEHAE
;
A
#
# COMPACT_ATOMS: atom_id res chain seq x y z
N MET A 1 19.43 1.99 -19.31
CA MET A 1 20.80 1.70 -18.80
C MET A 1 20.63 0.93 -17.51
N ASN A 2 20.91 -0.37 -17.51
CA ASN A 2 20.89 -1.17 -16.29
C ASN A 2 22.11 -0.78 -15.45
N GLY A 3 21.93 0.15 -14.52
CA GLY A 3 22.96 0.55 -13.58
C GLY A 3 23.16 -0.55 -12.54
N GLU A 4 24.13 -1.43 -12.78
CA GLU A 4 24.53 -2.44 -11.79
C GLU A 4 25.62 -1.87 -10.86
N ARG A 5 25.29 -1.93 -9.56
CA ARG A 5 26.18 -2.01 -8.39
C ARG A 5 27.22 -0.91 -8.17
N THR A 6 26.78 0.16 -7.51
CA THR A 6 27.50 0.64 -6.33
C THR A 6 27.14 -0.28 -5.16
N ASP A 7 28.11 -0.94 -4.53
CA ASP A 7 27.96 -1.54 -3.19
C ASP A 7 28.44 -0.48 -2.18
N PRO A 8 27.65 0.56 -1.89
CA PRO A 8 28.10 1.72 -1.14
C PRO A 8 28.64 1.36 0.26
N ASP A 9 28.26 0.18 0.78
CA ASP A 9 28.59 -0.25 2.15
C ASP A 9 29.57 -1.44 2.21
N GLY A 10 30.04 -1.96 1.07
CA GLY A 10 30.93 -3.13 1.03
C GLY A 10 30.31 -4.41 1.59
N ARG A 11 28.99 -4.57 1.57
CA ARG A 11 28.26 -5.74 2.11
C ARG A 11 27.99 -6.82 1.06
N GLY A 12 28.38 -6.59 -0.18
CA GLY A 12 28.17 -7.48 -1.33
C GLY A 12 26.72 -7.60 -1.74
N LEU A 13 25.85 -6.68 -1.31
CA LEU A 13 24.43 -6.70 -1.64
C LEU A 13 24.22 -6.42 -3.14
N SER A 14 23.07 -6.83 -3.66
CA SER A 14 22.64 -6.49 -5.01
C SER A 14 21.61 -5.39 -4.89
N TRP A 15 21.99 -4.18 -5.32
CA TRP A 15 21.10 -3.03 -5.35
C TRP A 15 20.44 -2.93 -6.72
N SER A 16 19.13 -2.72 -6.72
CA SER A 16 18.33 -2.44 -7.91
C SER A 16 17.56 -1.16 -7.72
N GLN A 17 17.44 -0.35 -8.76
CA GLN A 17 16.60 0.84 -8.72
C GLN A 17 15.13 0.43 -8.55
N GLU A 18 14.43 1.05 -7.59
CA GLU A 18 13.03 0.81 -7.28
C GLU A 18 12.14 1.67 -8.20
N THR A 19 11.75 1.11 -9.34
CA THR A 19 10.98 1.86 -10.34
C THR A 19 9.47 1.61 -10.25
N THR A 20 9.02 0.64 -9.45
CA THR A 20 7.59 0.36 -9.31
C THR A 20 6.91 1.42 -8.45
N HIS A 21 7.49 1.74 -7.29
CA HIS A 21 6.94 2.71 -6.36
C HIS A 21 7.53 4.12 -6.56
N PHE A 22 8.81 4.20 -6.95
CA PHE A 22 9.55 5.45 -7.11
C PHE A 22 10.17 5.60 -8.52
N PRO A 23 9.36 5.68 -9.59
CA PRO A 23 9.84 5.76 -10.97
C PRO A 23 10.51 7.10 -11.34
N ALA A 24 10.48 8.08 -10.44
CA ALA A 24 11.03 9.42 -10.63
C ALA A 24 11.79 9.87 -9.37
N PRO A 25 12.68 10.88 -9.47
CA PRO A 25 13.41 11.39 -8.32
C PRO A 25 12.48 11.91 -7.22
N LEU A 26 12.79 11.56 -5.97
CA LEU A 26 12.08 11.99 -4.78
C LEU A 26 12.60 13.31 -4.21
N THR A 27 11.72 14.04 -3.54
CA THR A 27 12.12 15.12 -2.63
C THR A 27 12.75 14.55 -1.37
N ARG A 28 13.58 15.35 -0.69
CA ARG A 28 14.16 14.98 0.62
C ARG A 28 13.12 14.58 1.67
N TRP A 29 11.91 15.15 1.57
CA TRP A 29 10.81 14.86 2.50
C TRP A 29 10.23 13.47 2.25
N ALA A 30 9.96 13.14 0.98
CA ALA A 30 9.51 11.80 0.61
C ALA A 30 10.58 10.75 0.92
N ALA A 31 11.86 11.04 0.66
CA ALA A 31 12.96 10.15 1.00
C ALA A 31 12.99 9.84 2.52
N ALA A 32 12.94 10.87 3.37
CA ALA A 32 12.91 10.69 4.83
C ALA A 32 11.66 9.92 5.30
N LEU A 33 10.50 10.15 4.67
CA LEU A 33 9.25 9.51 5.04
C LEU A 33 9.21 8.02 4.67
N TYR A 34 9.62 7.67 3.46
CA TYR A 34 9.45 6.32 2.93
C TYR A 34 10.70 5.46 3.06
N VAL A 35 11.88 5.96 2.70
CA VAL A 35 13.07 5.11 2.51
C VAL A 35 13.60 4.55 3.84
N ASP A 36 13.79 5.43 4.83
CA ASP A 36 14.39 5.04 6.11
C ASP A 36 13.38 4.26 6.98
N GLU A 37 12.14 4.75 7.04
CA GLU A 37 11.10 4.16 7.87
C GLU A 37 10.66 2.79 7.34
N GLU A 38 10.48 2.64 6.03
CA GLU A 38 10.13 1.35 5.43
C GLU A 38 11.22 0.30 5.69
N SER A 39 12.49 0.67 5.51
CA SER A 39 13.63 -0.20 5.81
C SER A 39 13.64 -0.65 7.27
N ARG A 40 13.33 0.27 8.20
CA ARG A 40 13.23 0.00 9.64
C ARG A 40 12.08 -0.96 9.94
N VAL A 41 10.89 -0.65 9.45
CA VAL A 41 9.67 -1.44 9.70
C VAL A 41 9.81 -2.85 9.12
N ILE A 42 10.27 -3.00 7.88
CA ILE A 42 10.47 -4.32 7.27
C ILE A 42 11.44 -5.17 8.10
N ARG A 43 12.54 -4.59 8.59
CA ARG A 43 13.51 -5.28 9.47
C ARG A 43 12.87 -5.74 10.78
N GLU A 44 12.04 -4.89 11.38
CA GLU A 44 11.28 -5.22 12.59
C GLU A 44 10.33 -6.38 12.36
N LEU A 45 9.53 -6.35 11.29
CA LEU A 45 8.60 -7.41 10.92
C LEU A 45 9.31 -8.74 10.65
N CYS A 46 10.45 -8.69 9.96
CA CYS A 46 11.26 -9.88 9.75
C CYS A 46 11.67 -10.52 11.08
N THR A 47 12.03 -9.69 12.06
CA THR A 47 12.48 -10.14 13.38
C THR A 47 11.32 -10.67 14.21
N GLU A 48 10.23 -9.93 14.24
CA GLU A 48 9.00 -10.23 14.97
C GLU A 48 8.38 -11.56 14.51
N TYR A 49 8.24 -11.74 13.19
CA TYR A 49 7.63 -12.92 12.59
C TYR A 49 8.63 -14.03 12.25
N GLY A 50 9.91 -13.83 12.54
CA GLY A 50 10.93 -14.85 12.34
C GLY A 50 11.23 -15.19 10.88
N LEU A 51 11.03 -14.24 9.96
CA LEU A 51 11.41 -14.39 8.56
C LEU A 51 12.91 -14.63 8.44
N LEU A 52 13.32 -15.46 7.48
CA LEU A 52 14.72 -15.84 7.24
C LEU A 52 15.48 -14.81 6.38
N LEU A 53 15.12 -13.55 6.53
CA LEU A 53 15.81 -12.37 6.00
C LEU A 53 15.96 -11.33 7.12
N ASP A 54 16.96 -10.45 7.00
CA ASP A 54 17.12 -9.33 7.93
C ASP A 54 16.37 -8.08 7.49
N GLY A 55 15.87 -8.03 6.25
CA GLY A 55 14.98 -6.99 5.77
C GLY A 55 15.11 -6.76 4.27
N ILE A 56 14.43 -5.73 3.80
CA ILE A 56 14.70 -5.05 2.54
C ILE A 56 15.23 -3.69 2.96
N GLU A 57 16.40 -3.33 2.44
CA GLU A 57 16.98 -2.02 2.69
C GLU A 57 16.75 -1.15 1.47
N MET A 58 16.23 0.05 1.72
CA MET A 58 16.07 1.10 0.75
C MET A 58 17.12 2.17 1.00
N LYS A 59 17.64 2.75 -0.07
CA LYS A 59 18.50 3.92 -0.01
C LYS A 59 18.13 4.89 -1.11
N GLU A 60 18.18 6.17 -0.77
CA GLU A 60 18.07 7.25 -1.73
C GLU A 60 19.47 7.72 -2.12
N PHE A 61 19.71 7.84 -3.42
CA PHE A 61 20.90 8.46 -4.00
C PHE A 61 20.48 9.40 -5.14
N GLU A 62 20.72 10.70 -4.95
CA GLU A 62 20.40 11.75 -5.94
C GLU A 62 18.93 11.77 -6.37
N GLY A 63 18.03 11.55 -5.42
CA GLY A 63 16.58 11.43 -5.57
C GLY A 63 16.11 10.04 -5.98
N TRP A 64 16.99 9.13 -6.39
CA TRP A 64 16.61 7.80 -6.85
C TRP A 64 16.64 6.77 -5.73
N VAL A 65 15.56 6.00 -5.61
CA VAL A 65 15.48 4.93 -4.62
C VAL A 65 16.05 3.64 -5.17
N TYR A 66 16.88 2.99 -4.38
CA TYR A 66 17.45 1.68 -4.63
C TYR A 66 17.09 0.73 -3.51
N THR A 67 16.76 -0.50 -3.84
CA THR A 67 16.39 -1.55 -2.90
C THR A 67 17.40 -2.69 -2.95
N ALA A 68 17.65 -3.31 -1.80
CA ALA A 68 18.41 -4.54 -1.69
C ALA A 68 17.79 -5.48 -0.66
N GLN A 69 17.65 -6.75 -1.01
CA GLN A 69 17.30 -7.78 -0.03
C GLN A 69 18.50 -8.04 0.89
N VAL A 70 18.26 -7.95 2.21
CA VAL A 70 19.28 -8.18 3.22
C VAL A 70 19.11 -9.60 3.77
N PRO A 71 20.03 -10.53 3.45
CA PRO A 71 19.97 -11.89 3.96
C PRO A 71 20.21 -11.90 5.48
N LEU A 72 19.73 -12.94 6.15
CA LEU A 72 19.98 -13.15 7.58
C LEU A 72 21.49 -13.18 7.87
N GLY A 73 21.95 -12.28 8.74
CA GLY A 73 23.36 -12.00 9.02
C GLY A 73 23.96 -10.83 8.23
N GLY A 74 23.16 -10.09 7.47
CA GLY A 74 23.50 -8.79 6.89
C GLY A 74 24.46 -8.79 5.68
N LYS A 75 24.92 -9.95 5.21
CA LYS A 75 25.88 -10.07 4.09
C LYS A 75 25.46 -11.13 3.10
N ALA A 76 25.58 -10.83 1.81
CA ALA A 76 25.37 -11.82 0.76
C ALA A 76 26.39 -12.96 0.89
N ARG A 77 25.90 -14.19 0.99
CA ARG A 77 26.71 -15.42 1.09
C ARG A 77 26.11 -16.49 0.21
N ARG A 78 26.95 -17.39 -0.28
CA ARG A 78 26.46 -18.59 -0.97
C ARG A 78 25.61 -19.42 -0.01
N PRO A 79 24.45 -19.94 -0.45
CA PRO A 79 23.63 -20.78 0.41
C PRO A 79 24.42 -22.03 0.83
N PRO A 80 24.28 -22.48 2.09
CA PRO A 80 24.92 -23.70 2.54
C PRO A 80 24.31 -24.91 1.79
N PRO A 81 25.07 -26.00 1.61
CA PRO A 81 24.51 -27.27 1.14
C PRO A 81 23.29 -27.69 1.97
N SER A 82 22.23 -28.15 1.31
CA SER A 82 20.93 -28.44 1.95
C SER A 82 21.02 -29.44 3.11
N PHE A 83 21.94 -30.41 3.01
CA PHE A 83 22.17 -31.41 4.08
C PHE A 83 22.70 -30.80 5.39
N LEU A 84 23.28 -29.59 5.36
CA LEU A 84 23.76 -28.89 6.55
C LEU A 84 22.66 -28.08 7.27
N VAL A 85 21.52 -27.81 6.61
CA VAL A 85 20.45 -26.97 7.18
C VAL A 85 19.95 -27.49 8.54
N PRO A 86 19.74 -28.80 8.77
CA PRO A 86 19.32 -29.32 10.07
C PRO A 86 20.33 -29.10 11.20
N VAL A 87 21.62 -29.01 10.87
CA VAL A 87 22.71 -28.71 11.81
C VAL A 87 22.79 -27.20 12.05
N LEU A 88 22.77 -26.39 10.98
CA LEU A 88 22.84 -24.93 11.06
C LEU A 88 21.69 -24.35 11.88
N ARG A 89 20.47 -24.86 11.73
CA ARG A 89 19.33 -24.42 12.56
C ARG A 89 19.50 -24.68 14.07
N ARG A 90 20.43 -25.55 14.48
CA ARG A 90 20.73 -25.86 15.89
C ARG A 90 21.96 -25.12 16.41
N LEU A 91 22.91 -24.79 15.53
CA LEU A 91 24.18 -24.19 15.92
C LEU A 91 24.20 -22.67 15.73
N VAL A 92 23.49 -22.13 14.73
CA VAL A 92 23.52 -20.69 14.44
C VAL A 92 22.46 -19.98 15.29
N PRO A 93 22.85 -19.11 16.24
CA PRO A 93 21.91 -18.47 17.16
C PRO A 93 20.85 -17.63 16.45
N ALA A 94 21.24 -16.87 15.42
CA ALA A 94 20.31 -16.04 14.65
C ALA A 94 19.19 -16.88 14.01
N LEU A 95 19.52 -18.01 13.38
CA LEU A 95 18.55 -18.96 12.82
C LEU A 95 17.62 -19.53 13.90
N ARG A 96 18.16 -19.88 15.07
CA ARG A 96 17.35 -20.40 16.19
C ARG A 96 16.33 -19.37 16.66
N THR A 97 16.78 -18.13 16.87
CA THR A 97 15.92 -17.04 17.32
C THR A 97 14.81 -16.78 16.31
N ARG A 98 15.12 -16.72 15.00
CA ARG A 98 14.12 -16.53 13.95
C ARG A 98 13.12 -17.69 13.90
N ILE A 99 13.58 -18.95 13.94
CA ILE A 99 12.68 -20.12 13.96
C ILE A 99 11.78 -20.12 15.21
N ALA A 100 12.30 -19.73 16.37
CA ALA A 100 11.50 -19.62 17.58
C ALA A 100 10.44 -18.51 17.46
N ALA A 101 10.79 -17.35 16.88
CA ALA A 101 9.86 -16.26 16.61
C ALA A 101 8.74 -16.69 15.66
N ALA A 102 9.09 -17.33 14.52
CA ALA A 102 8.10 -17.84 13.58
C ALA A 102 7.14 -18.86 14.20
N ARG A 103 7.66 -19.76 15.05
CA ARG A 103 6.82 -20.72 15.80
C ARG A 103 5.89 -20.03 16.78
N ARG A 104 6.33 -18.97 17.44
CA ARG A 104 5.47 -18.19 18.34
C ARG A 104 4.39 -17.46 17.55
N ALA A 105 4.76 -16.80 16.45
CA ALA A 105 3.81 -16.10 15.59
C ALA A 105 2.70 -17.03 15.09
N GLU A 106 3.04 -18.26 14.68
CA GLU A 106 2.06 -19.29 14.31
C GLU A 106 1.22 -19.73 15.52
N ALA A 107 1.85 -20.02 16.66
CA ALA A 107 1.15 -20.50 17.85
C ALA A 107 0.17 -19.48 18.45
N THR A 108 0.42 -18.19 18.25
CA THR A 108 -0.45 -17.11 18.72
C THR A 108 -1.34 -16.55 17.62
N ASP A 109 -1.27 -17.06 16.40
CA ASP A 109 -1.99 -16.52 15.24
C ASP A 109 -1.75 -15.01 15.03
N ALA A 110 -0.47 -14.61 15.11
CA ALA A 110 -0.08 -13.20 15.14
C ALA A 110 -0.51 -12.44 13.89
N PHE A 111 -0.56 -13.10 12.72
CA PHE A 111 -0.96 -12.49 11.46
C PHE A 111 -2.47 -12.22 11.41
N ALA A 112 -3.31 -13.14 11.89
CA ALA A 112 -4.75 -12.90 12.00
C ALA A 112 -5.03 -11.70 12.92
N GLN A 113 -4.34 -11.61 14.06
CA GLN A 113 -4.50 -10.48 14.98
C GLN A 113 -4.15 -9.12 14.35
N VAL A 114 -3.22 -9.06 13.39
CA VAL A 114 -2.93 -7.82 12.65
C VAL A 114 -4.17 -7.39 11.86
N VAL A 115 -4.78 -8.33 11.14
CA VAL A 115 -5.98 -8.09 10.33
C VAL A 115 -7.16 -7.73 11.24
N GLU A 116 -7.36 -8.47 12.33
CA GLU A 116 -8.43 -8.21 13.30
C GLU A 116 -8.33 -6.81 13.92
N ARG A 117 -7.12 -6.35 14.26
CA ARG A 117 -6.93 -4.98 14.76
C ARG A 117 -7.24 -3.93 13.71
N TRP A 118 -6.86 -4.18 12.46
CA TRP A 118 -7.12 -3.26 11.36
C TRP A 118 -8.63 -3.10 11.11
N VAL A 119 -9.31 -4.23 10.90
CA VAL A 119 -10.75 -4.30 10.66
C VAL A 119 -11.55 -3.90 11.91
N GLY A 120 -11.00 -4.11 13.10
CA GLY A 120 -11.59 -3.74 14.40
C GLY A 120 -11.59 -2.24 14.72
N GLY A 121 -11.40 -1.37 13.72
CA GLY A 121 -11.56 0.08 13.85
C GLY A 121 -10.26 0.88 13.84
N LYS A 122 -9.09 0.24 13.75
CA LYS A 122 -7.82 0.96 13.66
C LYS A 122 -7.72 1.79 12.39
N GLU A 123 -8.20 1.27 11.26
CA GLU A 123 -8.26 2.04 10.01
C GLU A 123 -9.06 3.33 10.20
N GLN A 124 -10.29 3.20 10.73
CA GLN A 124 -11.18 4.34 10.93
C GLN A 124 -10.56 5.37 11.89
N ALA A 125 -9.98 4.93 13.00
CA ALA A 125 -9.34 5.84 13.95
C ALA A 125 -8.20 6.66 13.31
N MET A 126 -7.40 6.05 12.44
CA MET A 126 -6.33 6.76 11.73
C MET A 126 -6.87 7.72 10.68
N LEU A 127 -7.98 7.38 10.03
CA LEU A 127 -8.66 8.28 9.10
C LEU A 127 -9.25 9.48 9.82
N ASP A 128 -9.92 9.26 10.94
CA ASP A 128 -10.52 10.32 11.76
C ASP A 128 -9.43 11.31 12.23
N GLU A 129 -8.31 10.79 12.74
CA GLU A 129 -7.15 11.63 13.10
C GLU A 129 -6.63 12.45 11.91
N GLY A 130 -6.55 11.84 10.72
CA GLY A 130 -6.15 12.54 9.50
C GLY A 130 -7.11 13.66 9.11
N GLN A 131 -8.42 13.43 9.23
CA GLN A 131 -9.43 14.45 8.95
C GLN A 131 -9.38 15.60 9.95
N GLU A 132 -9.14 15.32 11.23
CA GLU A 132 -8.95 16.37 12.25
C GLU A 132 -7.75 17.27 11.97
N LEU A 133 -6.67 16.72 11.42
CA LEU A 133 -5.49 17.48 11.01
C LEU A 133 -5.79 18.34 9.77
N LEU A 134 -6.49 17.79 8.78
CA LEU A 134 -6.86 18.48 7.54
C LEU A 134 -7.89 19.59 7.76
N ALA A 135 -8.76 19.46 8.76
CA ALA A 135 -9.78 20.44 9.09
C ALA A 135 -9.23 21.73 9.77
N ARG A 136 -7.93 21.80 10.07
CA ARG A 136 -7.32 22.96 10.72
C ARG A 136 -7.18 24.13 9.74
N ASP A 137 -7.68 25.30 10.15
CA ASP A 137 -7.51 26.55 9.40
C ASP A 137 -6.08 27.07 9.53
N LEU A 138 -5.25 26.74 8.53
CA LEU A 138 -3.84 27.13 8.47
C LEU A 138 -3.63 28.64 8.53
N GLY A 139 -4.59 29.44 8.05
CA GLY A 139 -4.49 30.90 8.02
C GLY A 139 -4.61 31.56 9.40
N ARG A 140 -5.00 30.79 10.42
CA ARG A 140 -5.17 31.26 11.80
C ARG A 140 -4.12 30.72 12.77
N LEU A 141 -3.23 29.85 12.30
CA LEU A 141 -2.16 29.29 13.12
C LEU A 141 -0.99 30.26 13.18
N ASP A 142 -0.35 30.36 14.35
CA ASP A 142 0.98 30.94 14.45
C ASP A 142 2.04 29.91 14.03
N ASP A 143 3.29 30.37 13.86
CA ASP A 143 4.38 29.53 13.38
C ASP A 143 4.62 28.29 14.27
N ALA A 144 4.43 28.43 15.58
CA ALA A 144 4.58 27.33 16.53
C ALA A 144 3.48 26.27 16.35
N SER A 145 2.22 26.70 16.27
CA SER A 145 1.09 25.80 16.05
C SER A 145 1.13 25.14 14.68
N LEU A 146 1.65 25.84 13.67
CA LEU A 146 1.87 25.26 12.34
C LEU A 146 2.96 24.19 12.36
N ALA A 147 4.06 24.41 13.08
CA ALA A 147 5.11 23.42 13.25
C ALA A 147 4.57 22.15 13.95
N ASP A 148 3.82 22.31 15.04
CA ASP A 148 3.20 21.20 15.78
C ASP A 148 2.22 20.40 14.90
N LEU A 149 1.46 21.09 14.05
CA LEU A 149 0.53 20.45 13.12
C LEU A 149 1.28 19.61 12.07
N VAL A 150 2.36 20.15 11.50
CA VAL A 150 3.19 19.43 10.52
C VAL A 150 3.85 18.21 11.16
N GLU A 151 4.38 18.33 12.38
CA GLU A 151 4.96 17.20 13.11
C GLU A 151 3.90 16.12 13.39
N SER A 152 2.69 16.52 13.78
CA SER A 152 1.57 15.59 14.00
C SER A 152 1.18 14.86 12.71
N ALA A 153 1.09 15.57 11.59
CA ALA A 153 0.77 15.00 10.29
C ALA A 153 1.86 14.04 9.79
N MET A 154 3.14 14.39 9.95
CA MET A 154 4.26 13.50 9.65
C MET A 154 4.25 12.26 10.53
N GLY A 155 3.96 12.44 11.82
CA GLY A 155 3.83 11.33 12.78
C GLY A 155 2.71 10.36 12.38
N LEU A 156 1.55 10.87 11.96
CA LEU A 156 0.45 10.04 11.45
C LEU A 156 0.86 9.30 10.18
N ALA A 157 1.52 9.97 9.23
CA ALA A 157 1.97 9.35 7.99
C ALA A 157 2.97 8.21 8.23
N LEU A 158 3.96 8.40 9.11
CA LEU A 158 4.93 7.37 9.50
C LEU A 158 4.25 6.17 10.19
N ARG A 159 3.30 6.43 11.10
CA ARG A 159 2.50 5.35 11.71
C ARG A 159 1.68 4.60 10.65
N GLY A 160 1.07 5.32 9.71
CA GLY A 160 0.33 4.75 8.59
C GLY A 160 1.19 3.84 7.72
N ALA A 161 2.39 4.29 7.35
CA ALA A 161 3.36 3.49 6.62
C ALA A 161 3.74 2.22 7.39
N ALA A 162 4.01 2.34 8.70
CA ALA A 162 4.33 1.18 9.53
C ALA A 162 3.19 0.14 9.58
N GLU A 163 1.93 0.60 9.68
CA GLU A 163 0.77 -0.28 9.62
C GLU A 163 0.55 -0.91 8.24
N HIS A 164 0.80 -0.15 7.16
CA HIS A 164 0.76 -0.68 5.80
C HIS A 164 1.70 -1.88 5.63
N PHE A 165 2.95 -1.77 6.06
CA PHE A 165 3.91 -2.87 5.98
C PHE A 165 3.57 -4.04 6.92
N ARG A 166 3.00 -3.77 8.09
CA ARG A 166 2.49 -4.82 8.99
C ARG A 166 1.41 -5.66 8.31
N LEU A 167 0.44 -5.00 7.67
CA LEU A 167 -0.63 -5.65 6.91
C LEU A 167 -0.07 -6.41 5.71
N HIS A 168 0.88 -5.81 4.99
CA HIS A 168 1.54 -6.48 3.87
C HIS A 168 2.25 -7.77 4.32
N GLY A 169 2.97 -7.72 5.44
CA GLY A 169 3.62 -8.89 6.03
C GLY A 169 2.63 -10.01 6.38
N ALA A 170 1.48 -9.67 6.96
CA ALA A 170 0.41 -10.64 7.23
C ALA A 170 -0.18 -11.23 5.95
N GLY A 171 -0.48 -10.40 4.95
CA GLY A 171 -1.02 -10.84 3.67
C GLY A 171 -0.07 -11.76 2.90
N VAL A 172 1.21 -11.38 2.78
CA VAL A 172 2.22 -12.18 2.06
C VAL A 172 2.40 -13.57 2.68
N ASN A 173 2.36 -13.68 4.02
CA ASN A 173 2.46 -14.98 4.69
C ASN A 173 1.31 -15.91 4.28
N GLU A 174 0.07 -15.43 4.40
CA GLU A 174 -1.12 -16.26 4.14
C GLU A 174 -1.29 -16.58 2.65
N ILE A 175 -1.04 -15.61 1.75
CA ILE A 175 -1.00 -15.86 0.30
C ILE A 175 0.08 -16.90 -0.04
N GLY A 176 1.26 -16.81 0.59
CA GLY A 176 2.34 -17.78 0.41
C GLY A 176 1.95 -19.19 0.86
N ARG A 177 1.26 -19.32 2.01
CA ARG A 177 0.76 -20.62 2.51
C ARG A 177 -0.27 -21.23 1.57
N LEU A 178 -1.22 -20.41 1.09
CA LEU A 178 -2.21 -20.84 0.11
C LEU A 178 -1.53 -21.30 -1.18
N GLY A 179 -0.58 -20.51 -1.70
CA GLY A 179 0.18 -20.84 -2.91
C GLY A 179 0.94 -22.16 -2.77
N LEU A 180 1.58 -22.43 -1.63
CA LEU A 180 2.24 -23.71 -1.36
C LEU A 180 1.26 -24.88 -1.29
N ALA A 181 0.05 -24.68 -0.78
CA ALA A 181 -0.98 -25.71 -0.68
C ALA A 181 -1.63 -26.03 -2.03
N LEU A 182 -1.87 -25.01 -2.86
CA LEU A 182 -2.47 -25.14 -4.20
C LEU A 182 -1.43 -25.57 -5.25
N GLY A 183 -0.18 -25.14 -5.14
CA GLY A 183 0.89 -25.58 -6.03
C GLY A 183 1.13 -27.09 -5.98
N LYS A 184 0.96 -27.72 -4.80
CA LYS A 184 0.97 -29.19 -4.67
C LYS A 184 -0.16 -29.89 -5.44
N ARG A 185 -1.18 -29.14 -5.85
CA ARG A 185 -2.34 -29.59 -6.63
C ARG A 185 -2.28 -29.11 -8.09
N GLY A 186 -1.14 -28.57 -8.53
CA GLY A 186 -0.92 -28.18 -9.92
C GLY A 186 -1.27 -26.74 -10.28
N TRP A 187 -1.69 -25.90 -9.31
CA TRP A 187 -1.97 -24.49 -9.57
C TRP A 187 -0.68 -23.71 -9.78
N SER A 188 -0.67 -22.83 -10.78
CA SER A 188 0.41 -21.87 -10.99
C SER A 188 0.29 -20.68 -10.05
N THR A 189 1.38 -19.90 -9.91
CA THR A 189 1.33 -18.62 -9.19
C THR A 189 0.30 -17.67 -9.81
N ALA A 190 0.14 -17.69 -11.12
CA ALA A 190 -0.85 -16.84 -11.81
C ALA A 190 -2.28 -17.22 -11.41
N ASP A 191 -2.60 -18.53 -11.37
CA ASP A 191 -3.93 -19.00 -10.95
C ASP A 191 -4.25 -18.59 -9.51
N VAL A 192 -3.26 -18.68 -8.62
CA VAL A 192 -3.41 -18.25 -7.22
C VAL A 192 -3.62 -16.75 -7.11
N CYS A 193 -2.86 -15.93 -7.85
CA CYS A 193 -3.04 -14.48 -7.87
C CYS A 193 -4.42 -14.08 -8.41
N GLU A 194 -4.93 -14.79 -9.43
CA GLU A 194 -6.22 -14.48 -10.04
C GLU A 194 -7.39 -14.66 -9.06
N LEU A 195 -7.28 -15.56 -8.07
CA LEU A 195 -8.27 -15.70 -7.00
C LEU A 195 -8.48 -14.40 -6.19
N PHE A 196 -7.47 -13.53 -6.15
CA PHE A 196 -7.51 -12.28 -5.39
C PHE A 196 -7.91 -11.08 -6.23
N THR A 197 -8.01 -11.25 -7.55
CA THR A 197 -8.35 -10.15 -8.47
C THR A 197 -9.71 -9.55 -8.11
N GLY A 198 -9.72 -8.27 -7.76
CA GLY A 198 -10.93 -7.51 -7.44
C GLY A 198 -11.45 -7.63 -6.00
N LEU A 199 -10.80 -8.42 -5.12
CA LEU A 199 -11.29 -8.63 -3.75
C LEU A 199 -10.90 -7.53 -2.74
N SER A 200 -10.00 -6.62 -3.12
CA SER A 200 -9.44 -5.62 -2.20
C SER A 200 -10.26 -4.32 -2.21
N ASP A 201 -11.03 -4.09 -1.15
CA ASP A 201 -11.81 -2.86 -0.96
C ASP A 201 -10.93 -1.58 -0.94
N THR A 202 -9.67 -1.68 -0.52
CA THR A 202 -8.77 -0.52 -0.42
C THR A 202 -8.25 -0.04 -1.79
N SER A 203 -8.06 -0.97 -2.73
CA SER A 203 -7.54 -0.67 -4.08
C SER A 203 -8.63 -0.54 -5.12
N THR A 204 -9.75 -1.25 -4.98
CA THR A 204 -10.92 -1.11 -5.86
C THR A 204 -11.90 -0.04 -5.35
N GLY A 205 -11.85 0.32 -4.07
CA GLY A 205 -12.77 1.26 -3.42
C GLY A 205 -12.96 2.60 -4.13
N PRO A 206 -11.90 3.31 -4.58
CA PRO A 206 -12.07 4.53 -5.36
C PRO A 206 -12.87 4.30 -6.66
N ALA A 207 -12.59 3.21 -7.38
CA ALA A 207 -13.30 2.87 -8.61
C ALA A 207 -14.76 2.46 -8.35
N ALA A 208 -15.02 1.74 -7.26
CA ALA A 208 -16.36 1.39 -6.84
C ALA A 208 -17.18 2.63 -6.45
N ALA A 209 -16.60 3.56 -5.70
CA ALA A 209 -17.25 4.82 -5.33
C ALA A 209 -17.49 5.74 -6.54
N GLN A 210 -16.55 5.75 -7.51
CA GLN A 210 -16.77 6.43 -8.80
C GLN A 210 -17.94 5.81 -9.58
N ALA A 211 -17.99 4.48 -9.66
CA ALA A 211 -19.10 3.79 -10.30
C ALA A 211 -20.44 4.09 -9.62
N GLU A 212 -20.46 4.16 -8.28
CA GLU A 212 -21.65 4.53 -7.52
C GLU A 212 -22.18 5.94 -7.88
N ILE A 213 -21.29 6.94 -8.01
CA ILE A 213 -21.67 8.28 -8.49
C ILE A 213 -22.35 8.20 -9.86
N VAL A 214 -21.81 7.40 -10.79
CA VAL A 214 -22.38 7.20 -12.12
C VAL A 214 -23.73 6.47 -12.06
N GLU A 215 -23.88 5.46 -11.20
CA GLU A 215 -25.15 4.75 -11.02
C GLU A 215 -26.24 5.68 -10.46
N ARG A 216 -25.92 6.52 -9.47
CA ARG A 216 -26.88 7.51 -8.94
C ARG A 216 -27.27 8.53 -10.00
N ALA A 217 -26.32 9.01 -10.81
CA ALA A 217 -26.62 9.88 -11.95
C ALA A 217 -27.49 9.17 -13.01
N ARG A 218 -27.33 7.86 -13.20
CA ARG A 218 -28.20 7.06 -14.09
C ARG A 218 -29.61 6.93 -13.56
N ALA A 219 -29.77 6.65 -12.26
CA ALA A 219 -31.07 6.50 -11.63
C ALA A 219 -31.93 7.77 -11.72
N THR A 220 -31.29 8.95 -11.73
CA THR A 220 -31.97 10.26 -11.88
C THR A 220 -32.11 10.72 -13.33
N GLY A 221 -31.67 9.93 -14.32
CA GLY A 221 -31.67 10.31 -15.73
C GLY A 221 -30.61 11.35 -16.13
N GLY A 222 -29.64 11.62 -15.24
CA GLY A 222 -28.58 12.62 -15.38
C GLY A 222 -27.33 12.20 -16.16
N LEU A 223 -27.31 11.05 -16.83
CA LEU A 223 -26.10 10.58 -17.54
C LEU A 223 -25.61 11.54 -18.62
N ASP A 224 -26.51 12.16 -19.38
CA ASP A 224 -26.11 13.11 -20.42
C ASP A 224 -25.56 14.40 -19.81
N ALA A 225 -26.11 14.83 -18.67
CA ALA A 225 -25.55 15.94 -17.90
C ALA A 225 -24.16 15.61 -17.35
N LEU A 226 -23.96 14.39 -16.83
CA LEU A 226 -22.64 13.93 -16.35
C LEU A 226 -21.60 13.89 -17.48
N ARG A 227 -21.96 13.36 -18.66
CA ARG A 227 -21.07 13.35 -19.84
C ARG A 227 -20.69 14.75 -20.31
N GLY A 228 -21.61 15.71 -20.17
CA GLY A 228 -21.40 17.11 -20.54
C GLY A 228 -20.84 18.01 -19.43
N ALA A 229 -20.64 17.49 -18.22
CA ALA A 229 -20.18 18.26 -17.07
C ALA A 229 -18.77 18.84 -17.32
N ARG A 230 -18.53 20.06 -16.87
CA ARG A 230 -17.22 20.75 -16.99
C ARG A 230 -16.53 20.92 -15.64
N SER A 231 -17.23 20.60 -14.57
CA SER A 231 -16.79 20.72 -13.20
C SER A 231 -17.49 19.68 -12.32
N LEU A 232 -16.96 19.43 -11.13
CA LEU A 232 -17.66 18.61 -10.13
C LEU A 232 -18.94 19.30 -9.62
N ASP A 233 -19.04 20.63 -9.71
CA ASP A 233 -20.26 21.35 -9.36
C ASP A 233 -21.40 21.06 -10.35
N ASP A 234 -21.09 20.91 -11.64
CA ASP A 234 -22.07 20.44 -12.63
C ASP A 234 -22.54 19.01 -12.30
N VAL A 235 -21.65 18.15 -11.79
CA VAL A 235 -22.00 16.78 -11.35
C VAL A 235 -22.91 16.81 -10.13
N ARG A 236 -22.59 17.64 -9.11
CA ARG A 236 -23.45 17.84 -7.94
C ARG A 236 -24.83 18.37 -8.32
N ALA A 237 -24.91 19.26 -9.31
CA ALA A 237 -26.16 19.85 -9.77
C ALA A 237 -27.13 18.85 -10.43
N ILE A 238 -26.68 17.62 -10.74
CA ILE A 238 -27.55 16.56 -11.27
C ILE A 238 -28.63 16.15 -10.25
N GLY A 239 -28.32 16.20 -8.95
CA GLY A 239 -29.27 15.89 -7.89
C GLY A 239 -28.62 15.65 -6.54
N ALA A 240 -29.41 15.75 -5.47
CA ALA A 240 -28.92 15.63 -4.09
C ALA A 240 -28.19 14.30 -3.84
N GLU A 241 -28.74 13.16 -4.30
CA GLU A 241 -28.10 11.85 -4.11
C GLU A 241 -26.75 11.73 -4.82
N VAL A 242 -26.58 12.41 -5.97
CA VAL A 242 -25.31 12.45 -6.71
C VAL A 242 -24.31 13.35 -5.98
N ALA A 243 -24.77 14.50 -5.48
CA ALA A 243 -23.94 15.39 -4.68
C ALA A 243 -23.41 14.69 -3.43
N ASP A 244 -24.27 13.98 -2.68
CA ASP A 244 -23.88 13.22 -1.50
C ASP A 244 -22.80 12.16 -1.82
N ALA A 245 -22.94 11.42 -2.93
CA ALA A 245 -21.93 10.44 -3.34
C ALA A 245 -20.60 11.08 -3.75
N VAL A 246 -20.63 12.27 -4.34
CA VAL A 246 -19.41 13.04 -4.64
C VAL A 246 -18.73 13.46 -3.34
N GLU A 247 -19.48 13.93 -2.34
CA GLU A 247 -18.92 14.30 -1.04
C GLU A 247 -18.35 13.09 -0.29
N ASP A 248 -19.05 11.95 -0.30
CA ASP A 248 -18.56 10.70 0.30
C ASP A 248 -17.24 10.25 -0.36
N TYR A 249 -17.15 10.33 -1.69
CA TYR A 249 -15.92 10.04 -2.42
C TYR A 249 -14.80 10.99 -2.00
N LEU A 250 -15.08 12.29 -1.96
CA LEU A 250 -14.06 13.29 -1.69
C LEU A 250 -13.54 13.19 -0.25
N ALA A 251 -14.44 13.01 0.72
CA ALA A 251 -14.08 12.83 2.13
C ALA A 251 -13.17 11.61 2.33
N ARG A 252 -13.45 10.51 1.62
CA ARG A 252 -12.69 9.26 1.79
C ARG A 252 -11.41 9.19 0.98
N TRP A 253 -11.40 9.73 -0.24
CA TRP A 253 -10.37 9.44 -1.24
C TRP A 253 -9.64 10.67 -1.80
N ALA A 254 -10.13 11.90 -1.58
CA ALA A 254 -9.56 13.06 -2.26
C ALA A 254 -8.12 13.38 -1.84
N THR A 255 -7.72 12.98 -0.63
CA THR A 255 -6.37 13.22 -0.07
C THR A 255 -5.32 12.26 -0.61
N ARG A 256 -5.70 11.28 -1.44
CA ARG A 256 -4.76 10.34 -2.05
C ARG A 256 -3.92 11.08 -3.09
N ALA A 257 -2.60 11.04 -2.91
CA ALA A 257 -1.66 11.40 -3.95
C ALA A 257 -1.67 10.35 -5.07
N VAL A 258 -1.43 10.80 -6.30
CA VAL A 258 -1.35 9.88 -7.46
C VAL A 258 -0.11 8.99 -7.41
N ARG A 259 0.92 9.42 -6.68
CA ARG A 259 2.15 8.66 -6.41
C ARG A 259 2.55 8.88 -4.95
N TYR A 260 3.59 8.16 -4.51
CA TYR A 260 4.13 8.30 -3.15
C TYR A 260 4.95 9.58 -2.92
N GLU A 261 5.15 10.44 -3.93
CA GLU A 261 5.89 11.70 -3.73
C GLU A 261 4.97 12.78 -3.12
N VAL A 262 5.46 13.45 -2.08
CA VAL A 262 4.72 14.48 -1.32
C VAL A 262 4.43 15.72 -2.17
N SER A 263 5.30 16.04 -3.14
CA SER A 263 5.06 17.16 -4.06
C SER A 263 4.05 16.87 -5.17
N GLU A 264 3.60 15.63 -5.33
CA GLU A 264 2.59 15.28 -6.32
C GLU A 264 1.20 15.68 -5.83
N PRO A 265 0.33 16.17 -6.72
CA PRO A 265 -0.98 16.61 -6.31
C PRO A 265 -1.85 15.42 -5.91
N THR A 266 -2.72 15.71 -4.96
CA THR A 266 -3.83 14.87 -4.53
C THR A 266 -4.98 14.93 -5.52
N VAL A 267 -5.93 14.00 -5.38
CA VAL A 267 -7.18 14.03 -6.17
C VAL A 267 -7.97 15.32 -5.91
N ALA A 268 -7.94 15.85 -4.68
CA ALA A 268 -8.56 17.13 -4.32
C ALA A 268 -7.98 18.31 -5.11
N GLU A 269 -6.67 18.32 -5.34
CA GLU A 269 -5.98 19.40 -6.05
C GLU A 269 -6.15 19.32 -7.56
N ARG A 270 -6.65 18.19 -8.08
CA ARG A 270 -6.87 17.92 -9.51
C ARG A 270 -8.27 17.35 -9.76
N PRO A 271 -9.34 18.11 -9.45
CA PRO A 271 -10.71 17.66 -9.60
C PRO A 271 -11.07 17.28 -11.05
N GLU A 272 -10.33 17.81 -12.04
CA GLU A 272 -10.49 17.43 -13.44
C GLU A 272 -10.16 15.97 -13.72
N TRP A 273 -9.31 15.33 -12.92
CA TRP A 273 -9.00 13.90 -13.04
C TRP A 273 -10.19 13.04 -12.64
N LEU A 274 -10.81 13.35 -11.49
CA LEU A 274 -12.03 12.67 -11.06
C LEU A 274 -13.14 12.85 -12.08
N LEU A 275 -13.38 14.09 -12.54
CA LEU A 275 -14.39 14.38 -13.55
C LEU A 275 -14.20 13.54 -14.82
N LYS A 276 -12.97 13.47 -15.33
CA LYS A 276 -12.65 12.68 -16.52
C LYS A 276 -12.95 11.18 -16.31
N VAL A 277 -12.57 10.62 -15.16
CA VAL A 277 -12.86 9.22 -14.84
C VAL A 277 -14.36 8.96 -14.78
N LEU A 278 -15.13 9.85 -14.13
CA LEU A 278 -16.59 9.73 -14.08
C LEU A 278 -17.23 9.77 -15.48
N GLN A 279 -16.74 10.63 -16.38
CA GLN A 279 -17.18 10.69 -17.76
C GLN A 279 -16.85 9.42 -18.56
N GLU A 280 -15.65 8.89 -18.38
CA GLU A 280 -15.22 7.61 -18.99
C GLU A 280 -16.09 6.45 -18.49
N THR A 281 -16.33 6.36 -17.17
CA THR A 281 -17.22 5.36 -16.57
C THR A 281 -18.67 5.52 -17.03
N ALA A 282 -19.17 6.75 -17.22
CA ALA A 282 -20.51 7.00 -17.76
C ALA A 282 -20.68 6.64 -19.25
N THR A 283 -19.56 6.51 -19.97
CA THR A 283 -19.51 6.12 -21.38
C THR A 283 -19.30 4.62 -21.55
N ALA A 284 -18.64 3.97 -20.59
CA ALA A 284 -18.48 2.53 -20.59
C ALA A 284 -19.84 1.82 -20.51
N THR A 285 -20.07 0.86 -21.42
CA THR A 285 -21.17 -0.09 -21.27
C THR A 285 -20.95 -0.85 -19.97
N PRO A 286 -21.97 -1.02 -19.10
CA PRO A 286 -21.83 -1.84 -17.91
C PRO A 286 -21.26 -3.20 -18.31
N ALA A 287 -20.09 -3.56 -17.76
CA ALA A 287 -19.55 -4.88 -17.98
C ALA A 287 -20.59 -5.88 -17.47
N ALA A 288 -21.01 -6.82 -18.31
CA ALA A 288 -21.81 -7.93 -17.84
C ALA A 288 -21.05 -8.57 -16.67
N PRO A 289 -21.72 -8.92 -15.54
CA PRO A 289 -21.05 -9.64 -14.47
C PRO A 289 -20.38 -10.85 -15.11
N ARG A 290 -19.05 -10.97 -14.94
CA ARG A 290 -18.32 -12.14 -15.43
C ARG A 290 -18.96 -13.35 -14.76
N ALA A 291 -19.77 -14.08 -15.53
CA ALA A 291 -20.19 -15.41 -15.13
C ALA A 291 -18.91 -16.21 -14.88
N ALA A 292 -18.85 -16.86 -13.72
CA ALA A 292 -17.76 -17.77 -13.40
C ALA A 292 -17.75 -18.90 -14.44
N GLU A 293 -17.02 -18.72 -15.54
CA GLU A 293 -16.66 -19.78 -16.46
C GLU A 293 -15.50 -20.57 -15.85
N HIS A 294 -15.84 -21.41 -14.88
CA HIS A 294 -15.06 -22.59 -14.57
C HIS A 294 -16.01 -23.78 -14.47
N ALA A 295 -16.32 -24.33 -15.64
CA ALA A 295 -16.84 -25.67 -15.81
C ALA A 295 -15.99 -26.37 -16.89
N GLU A 296 -14.86 -26.94 -16.45
CA GLU A 296 -14.37 -28.31 -16.69
C GLU A 296 -12.88 -28.42 -16.33
#